data_AF-A0A356KHU9-F1
#
_entry.id   AF-A0A356KHU9-F1
#
_cell.length_a   1.000
_cell.length_b   1.000
_cell.length_c   1.000
_cell.angle_alpha   90.00
_cell.angle_beta   90.00
_cell.angle_gamma   90.00
#
_symmetry.space_group_name_H-M   'P 1'
#
loop_
_entity.id
_entity.type
_entity.pdbx_description
1 polymer ?
#
loop_
_entity_poly.entity_id
_entity_poly.type
_entity_poly.pdbx_seq_one_letter_code
_entity_poly.pdbx_strand_id
1 'polypeptide(L)'
;GLLSDDNLEPEPRLDHSAAWGWFRGGKKLDDLLQGTEHQRFIFSDRFLSTNHLLNEGYWIWVIPLASGLLSVGVGWDENAAEVLPEMPKTQEQLREFLLGHEMLRELIGEAEMEDFGSFHHMARRPKRFVSPEREAWIGTAAGFVDPFFSNGIDMIGLGCEAACDAIGRDLAGQLDPARIEAHNEAILLYFEHYVLSVAGLYRTFASQELSVLRYRREVHVYWALYTWAYLNGQVLEPESLSELRPALQESHRRDRFFTKLMRGAYRILRERGDLRRFNKGRYTFNQLGWRFVPYVRFEQYVGGPMDLARSREAIREIDTGCLLAILDVLFDGDRSPQSDLMFQALHGEVYERFLARSEEHEELDQAFYEELLVALNGPLAAQLAAEGVELGERALTPARFSRAFHGLSLGLEPEQAAAVRRRFNSKPRLTDFSDLPRDREKVQRRVPFGVEHTPWMDEPPTFRSIYDLLGDEWWGDEAQPFAVLKRVQAELAESAARKQAAAERRAELSTS
;
A
#
# COMPACT_ATOMS: atom_id res chain seq x y z
N GLY A 1 27.83 14.56 23.20
CA GLY A 1 27.31 13.21 22.96
C GLY A 1 25.85 13.15 23.33
N LEU A 2 24.97 13.70 22.48
CA LEU A 2 23.52 13.77 22.69
C LEU A 2 22.72 13.36 21.44
N LEU A 3 23.38 12.73 20.47
CA LEU A 3 22.73 11.85 19.51
C LEU A 3 23.41 10.53 19.78
N SER A 4 22.75 9.62 20.49
CA SER A 4 23.26 8.27 20.54
C SER A 4 23.11 7.73 19.12
N ASP A 5 24.26 7.50 18.46
CA ASP A 5 24.34 6.62 17.29
C ASP A 5 23.74 5.22 17.59
N ASP A 6 23.35 4.95 18.84
CA ASP A 6 22.75 3.72 19.31
C ASP A 6 21.27 3.53 18.94
N ASN A 7 20.47 4.56 18.61
CA ASN A 7 19.02 4.33 18.35
C ASN A 7 18.71 3.82 16.94
N LEU A 8 19.56 4.08 15.95
CA LEU A 8 19.34 3.67 14.56
C LEU A 8 20.31 2.56 14.15
N GLU A 9 19.78 1.52 13.52
CA GLU A 9 20.58 0.42 12.97
C GLU A 9 20.26 0.25 11.47
N PRO A 10 21.22 -0.21 10.64
CA PRO A 10 20.90 -0.62 9.28
C PRO A 10 19.78 -1.67 9.28
N GLU A 11 18.83 -1.56 8.34
CA GLU A 11 17.80 -2.59 8.14
C GLU A 11 18.28 -3.56 7.06
N PRO A 12 18.86 -4.73 7.41
CA PRO A 12 19.62 -5.57 6.48
C PRO A 12 18.75 -6.22 5.40
N ARG A 13 17.43 -6.18 5.54
CA ARG A 13 16.50 -6.69 4.53
C ARG A 13 16.29 -5.74 3.36
N LEU A 14 16.71 -4.48 3.52
CA LEU A 14 16.55 -3.41 2.53
C LEU A 14 17.90 -2.81 2.21
N ASP A 15 18.40 -3.09 1.01
CA ASP A 15 19.59 -2.44 0.49
C ASP A 15 19.23 -1.52 -0.66
N HIS A 16 18.46 -0.47 -0.36
CA HIS A 16 17.92 0.44 -1.35
C HIS A 16 18.62 1.79 -1.33
N SER A 17 18.79 2.36 -2.52
CA SER A 17 19.42 3.65 -2.75
C SER A 17 18.53 4.50 -3.66
N ALA A 18 18.68 5.83 -3.62
CA ALA A 18 17.97 6.72 -4.51
C ALA A 18 18.80 7.94 -4.92
N ALA A 19 18.46 8.51 -6.08
CA ALA A 19 18.99 9.77 -6.58
C ALA A 19 17.88 10.54 -7.29
N TRP A 20 17.80 11.85 -7.08
CA TRP A 20 16.70 12.67 -7.58
C TRP A 20 17.12 14.11 -7.89
N GLY A 21 16.27 14.79 -8.65
CA GLY A 21 16.37 16.23 -8.83
C GLY A 21 15.04 16.88 -9.12
N TRP A 22 15.06 18.20 -9.10
CA TRP A 22 13.89 19.03 -9.39
C TRP A 22 14.07 19.75 -10.71
N PHE A 23 13.07 19.63 -11.58
CA PHE A 23 13.14 20.09 -12.96
C PHE A 23 12.16 21.23 -13.18
N ARG A 24 12.66 22.41 -13.56
CA ARG A 24 11.85 23.55 -14.01
C ARG A 24 11.58 23.43 -15.51
N GLY A 25 10.32 23.64 -15.90
CA GLY A 25 9.91 23.59 -17.30
C GLY A 25 9.67 22.17 -17.83
N GLY A 26 9.54 21.17 -16.94
CA GLY A 26 9.10 19.83 -17.32
C GLY A 26 7.67 19.83 -17.90
N LYS A 27 7.42 19.00 -18.91
CA LYS A 27 6.10 18.83 -19.54
C LYS A 27 5.17 18.00 -18.65
N LYS A 28 3.86 18.04 -18.93
CA LYS A 28 2.89 17.15 -18.28
C LYS A 28 2.89 15.78 -18.92
N LEU A 29 2.73 14.73 -18.12
CA LEU A 29 2.65 13.35 -18.61
C LEU A 29 1.49 13.16 -19.59
N ASP A 30 0.32 13.71 -19.30
CA ASP A 30 -0.86 13.55 -20.16
C ASP A 30 -0.67 14.19 -21.55
N ASP A 31 0.20 15.19 -21.70
CA ASP A 31 0.50 15.81 -23.00
C ASP A 31 1.16 14.81 -23.96
N LEU A 32 1.96 13.87 -23.43
CA LEU A 32 2.60 12.81 -24.22
C LEU A 32 1.62 11.71 -24.67
N LEU A 33 0.47 11.60 -24.00
CA LEU A 33 -0.51 10.55 -24.24
C LEU A 33 -1.65 11.01 -25.16
N GLN A 34 -1.72 12.30 -25.50
CA GLN A 34 -2.76 12.84 -26.38
C GLN A 34 -2.72 12.16 -27.76
N GLY A 35 -3.88 11.71 -28.25
CA GLY A 35 -3.98 11.02 -29.53
C GLY A 35 -3.48 9.57 -29.54
N THR A 36 -3.01 9.05 -28.40
CA THR A 36 -2.64 7.64 -28.24
C THR A 36 -3.80 6.80 -27.72
N GLU A 37 -3.70 5.47 -27.83
CA GLU A 37 -4.68 4.56 -27.19
C GLU A 37 -4.70 4.68 -25.65
N HIS A 38 -3.64 5.23 -25.05
CA HIS A 38 -3.50 5.45 -23.62
C HIS A 38 -4.23 6.71 -23.13
N GLN A 39 -4.80 7.53 -24.01
CA GLN A 39 -5.56 8.73 -23.61
C GLN A 39 -6.79 8.40 -22.73
N ARG A 40 -7.29 7.15 -22.73
CA ARG A 40 -8.56 6.71 -22.12
C ARG A 40 -8.58 6.59 -20.58
N PHE A 41 -8.02 7.55 -19.85
CA PHE A 41 -8.23 7.69 -18.41
C PHE A 41 -9.10 8.91 -18.16
N ILE A 42 -10.22 8.70 -17.47
CA ILE A 42 -11.36 9.63 -17.47
C ILE A 42 -11.66 10.21 -16.08
N PHE A 43 -10.84 9.90 -15.06
CA PHE A 43 -11.10 10.25 -13.67
C PHE A 43 -10.36 11.53 -13.23
N SER A 44 -9.13 11.75 -13.70
CA SER A 44 -8.33 12.95 -13.43
C SER A 44 -7.18 13.08 -14.43
N ASP A 45 -6.40 14.15 -14.35
CA ASP A 45 -5.08 14.21 -15.00
C ASP A 45 -4.12 13.25 -14.29
N ARG A 46 -3.41 12.39 -15.03
CA ARG A 46 -2.38 11.50 -14.45
C ARG A 46 -1.21 12.29 -13.92
N PHE A 47 -0.93 13.42 -14.54
CA PHE A 47 0.11 14.34 -14.13
C PHE A 47 0.02 14.68 -12.64
N LEU A 48 -1.20 14.84 -12.10
CA LEU A 48 -1.43 15.16 -10.69
C LEU A 48 -1.23 13.97 -9.73
N SER A 49 -0.95 12.77 -10.24
CA SER A 49 -0.64 11.59 -9.43
C SER A 49 0.86 11.46 -9.18
N THR A 50 1.23 10.69 -8.15
CA THR A 50 2.59 10.16 -8.01
C THR A 50 2.81 9.07 -9.06
N ASN A 51 3.49 9.41 -10.16
CA ASN A 51 3.68 8.48 -11.27
C ASN A 51 4.93 7.62 -11.01
N HIS A 52 4.76 6.29 -11.13
CA HIS A 52 5.83 5.31 -10.92
C HIS A 52 6.14 4.59 -12.24
N LEU A 53 7.38 4.67 -12.69
CA LEU A 53 7.90 3.95 -13.85
C LEU A 53 8.71 2.76 -13.36
N LEU A 54 8.19 1.55 -13.54
CA LEU A 54 8.71 0.34 -12.94
C LEU A 54 9.65 -0.39 -13.91
N ASN A 55 10.86 -0.74 -13.45
CA ASN A 55 11.87 -1.45 -14.22
C ASN A 55 12.50 -2.59 -13.38
N GLU A 56 13.26 -3.47 -14.01
CA GLU A 56 13.90 -4.59 -13.31
C GLU A 56 14.98 -4.10 -12.34
N GLY A 57 14.69 -4.14 -11.03
CA GLY A 57 15.62 -3.74 -9.97
C GLY A 57 15.58 -2.25 -9.59
N TYR A 58 14.87 -1.41 -10.35
CA TYR A 58 14.74 0.02 -10.06
C TYR A 58 13.39 0.58 -10.51
N TRP A 59 13.07 1.76 -10.02
CA TRP A 59 11.87 2.50 -10.41
C TRP A 59 12.17 3.99 -10.45
N ILE A 60 11.35 4.73 -11.19
CA ILE A 60 11.48 6.19 -11.31
C ILE A 60 10.17 6.82 -10.87
N TRP A 61 10.24 7.81 -9.98
CA TRP A 61 9.10 8.65 -9.65
C TRP A 61 9.07 9.90 -10.52
N VAL A 62 7.85 10.37 -10.81
CA VAL A 62 7.58 11.66 -11.42
C VAL A 62 6.43 12.32 -10.65
N ILE A 63 6.72 13.40 -9.93
CA ILE A 63 5.80 14.05 -8.99
C ILE A 63 5.79 15.56 -9.25
N PRO A 64 4.66 16.17 -9.65
CA PRO A 64 4.58 17.62 -9.71
C PRO A 64 4.57 18.23 -8.32
N LEU A 65 5.32 19.30 -8.13
CA LEU A 65 5.37 20.06 -6.88
C LEU A 65 4.52 21.33 -7.01
N ALA A 66 3.96 21.79 -5.89
CA ALA A 66 3.17 23.03 -5.84
C ALA A 66 3.96 24.28 -6.30
N SER A 67 5.30 24.23 -6.23
CA SER A 67 6.21 25.26 -6.74
C SER A 67 6.26 25.35 -8.27
N GLY A 68 5.62 24.43 -9.00
CA GLY A 68 5.70 24.30 -10.45
C GLY A 68 6.92 23.51 -10.94
N LEU A 69 7.74 22.98 -10.02
CA LEU A 69 8.83 22.06 -10.34
C LEU A 69 8.31 20.62 -10.49
N LEU A 70 9.03 19.82 -11.28
CA LEU A 70 8.80 18.38 -11.38
C LEU A 70 9.90 17.65 -10.59
N SER A 71 9.51 16.93 -9.53
CA SER A 71 10.42 16.04 -8.83
C SER A 71 10.54 14.73 -9.61
N VAL A 72 11.76 14.41 -10.05
CA VAL A 72 12.07 13.18 -10.78
C VAL A 72 13.26 12.51 -10.13
N GLY A 73 13.11 11.25 -9.77
CA GLY A 73 14.19 10.49 -9.15
C GLY A 73 14.05 9.00 -9.38
N VAL A 74 15.16 8.31 -9.20
CA VAL A 74 15.29 6.87 -9.35
C VAL A 74 15.59 6.26 -7.99
N GLY A 75 14.86 5.21 -7.62
CA GLY A 75 15.18 4.32 -6.51
C GLY A 75 15.59 2.95 -7.05
N TRP A 76 16.62 2.33 -6.48
CA TRP A 76 17.09 1.01 -6.88
C TRP A 76 17.46 0.12 -5.69
N ASP A 77 17.43 -1.19 -5.91
CA ASP A 77 17.82 -2.22 -4.95
C ASP A 77 19.23 -2.70 -5.30
N GLU A 78 20.21 -2.37 -4.46
CA GLU A 78 21.62 -2.75 -4.63
C GLU A 78 21.79 -4.28 -4.70
N ASN A 79 20.89 -5.06 -4.07
CA ASN A 79 20.90 -6.51 -4.18
C ASN A 79 20.54 -7.01 -5.58
N ALA A 80 20.03 -6.15 -6.46
CA ALA A 80 19.68 -6.43 -7.86
C ALA A 80 20.79 -6.07 -8.86
N ALA A 81 22.04 -5.94 -8.40
CA ALA A 81 23.19 -5.54 -9.21
C ALA A 81 23.35 -6.30 -10.55
N GLU A 82 22.87 -7.55 -10.66
CA GLU A 82 23.01 -8.33 -11.90
C GLU A 82 22.00 -7.97 -13.00
N VAL A 83 20.96 -7.18 -12.67
CA VAL A 83 19.97 -6.65 -13.62
C VAL A 83 19.99 -5.13 -13.74
N LEU A 84 20.66 -4.45 -12.81
CA LEU A 84 20.75 -3.01 -12.80
C LEU A 84 21.66 -2.49 -13.93
N PRO A 85 21.28 -1.37 -14.58
CA PRO A 85 22.24 -0.57 -15.34
C PRO A 85 23.23 0.14 -14.38
N GLU A 86 24.16 0.91 -14.93
CA GLU A 86 24.98 1.80 -14.11
C GLU A 86 24.10 2.86 -13.44
N MET A 87 24.03 2.81 -12.11
CA MET A 87 23.18 3.71 -11.31
C MET A 87 23.87 5.04 -11.02
N PRO A 88 23.13 6.17 -11.07
CA PRO A 88 23.72 7.49 -10.98
C PRO A 88 24.18 7.86 -9.57
N LYS A 89 25.33 8.53 -9.47
CA LYS A 89 25.93 9.03 -8.23
C LYS A 89 26.19 10.53 -8.25
N THR A 90 26.12 11.16 -9.42
CA THR A 90 26.25 12.61 -9.59
C THR A 90 25.03 13.18 -10.31
N GLN A 91 24.90 14.50 -10.26
CA GLN A 91 23.86 15.25 -10.96
C GLN A 91 23.87 14.97 -12.47
N GLU A 92 25.05 14.96 -13.10
CA GLU A 92 25.22 14.70 -14.53
C GLU A 92 24.82 13.26 -14.88
N GLN A 93 25.26 12.30 -14.06
CA GLN A 93 24.90 10.89 -14.25
C GLN A 93 23.40 10.68 -14.08
N LEU A 94 22.75 11.35 -13.11
CA LEU A 94 21.30 11.25 -12.94
C LEU A 94 20.58 11.82 -14.17
N ARG A 95 21.00 13.00 -14.66
CA ARG A 95 20.40 13.58 -15.86
C ARG A 95 20.57 12.65 -17.06
N GLU A 96 21.77 12.12 -17.29
CA GLU A 96 22.01 11.18 -18.38
C GLU A 96 21.16 9.90 -18.25
N PHE A 97 21.11 9.31 -17.06
CA PHE A 97 20.31 8.13 -16.75
C PHE A 97 18.82 8.38 -17.07
N LEU A 98 18.25 9.47 -16.55
CA LEU A 98 16.84 9.81 -16.77
C LEU A 98 16.58 10.04 -18.26
N LEU A 99 17.44 10.79 -18.94
CA LEU A 99 17.30 11.03 -20.39
C LEU A 99 17.47 9.76 -21.21
N GLY A 100 18.14 8.71 -20.70
CA GLY A 100 18.21 7.39 -21.31
C GLY A 100 16.84 6.75 -21.57
N HIS A 101 15.82 7.11 -20.79
CA HIS A 101 14.45 6.68 -20.99
C HIS A 101 13.70 7.62 -21.95
N GLU A 102 13.15 7.07 -23.04
CA GLU A 102 12.44 7.83 -24.08
C GLU A 102 11.36 8.76 -23.52
N MET A 103 10.50 8.25 -22.64
CA MET A 103 9.41 9.04 -22.04
C MET A 103 9.94 10.19 -21.17
N LEU A 104 11.00 9.96 -20.39
CA LEU A 104 11.60 11.00 -19.56
C LEU A 104 12.35 12.03 -20.39
N ARG A 105 13.01 11.62 -21.49
CA ARG A 105 13.62 12.54 -22.44
C ARG A 105 12.58 13.52 -23.00
N GLU A 106 11.38 13.04 -23.31
CA GLU A 106 10.28 13.89 -23.75
C GLU A 106 9.75 14.83 -22.66
N LEU A 107 9.69 14.36 -21.40
CA LEU A 107 9.21 15.15 -20.26
C LEU A 107 10.17 16.24 -19.80
N ILE A 108 11.46 15.91 -19.67
CA ILE A 108 12.45 16.76 -18.99
C ILE A 108 13.70 17.08 -19.83
N GLY A 109 13.75 16.69 -21.11
CA GLY A 109 14.90 16.93 -22.00
C GLY A 109 15.34 18.39 -22.06
N GLU A 110 14.37 19.29 -22.23
CA GLU A 110 14.58 20.75 -22.28
C GLU A 110 14.45 21.41 -20.89
N ALA A 111 14.15 20.64 -19.84
CA ALA A 111 13.94 21.17 -18.50
C ALA A 111 15.28 21.44 -17.80
N GLU A 112 15.33 22.52 -17.03
CA GLU A 112 16.47 22.89 -16.19
C GLU A 112 16.41 22.14 -14.87
N MET A 113 17.50 21.47 -14.49
CA MET A 113 17.60 20.77 -13.21
C MET A 113 18.16 21.73 -12.15
N GLU A 114 17.36 22.07 -11.16
CA GLU A 114 17.70 23.09 -10.15
C GLU A 114 18.42 22.53 -8.93
N ASP A 115 18.18 21.26 -8.62
CA ASP A 115 18.73 20.61 -7.42
C ASP A 115 18.97 19.13 -7.68
N PHE A 116 19.88 18.55 -6.91
CA PHE A 116 20.27 17.15 -6.94
C PHE A 116 20.43 16.61 -5.52
N GLY A 117 19.78 15.48 -5.24
CA GLY A 117 19.98 14.71 -4.03
C GLY A 117 20.28 13.25 -4.34
N SER A 118 21.05 12.61 -3.47
CA SER A 118 21.28 11.17 -3.50
C SER A 118 21.40 10.64 -2.09
N PHE A 119 20.85 9.46 -1.85
CA PHE A 119 20.97 8.77 -0.57
C PHE A 119 21.13 7.27 -0.81
N HIS A 120 22.27 6.72 -0.39
CA HIS A 120 22.61 5.32 -0.59
C HIS A 120 22.39 4.51 0.68
N HIS A 121 22.00 3.25 0.53
CA HIS A 121 21.75 2.33 1.64
C HIS A 121 20.82 2.98 2.69
N MET A 122 19.67 3.50 2.24
CA MET A 122 18.86 4.48 2.97
C MET A 122 18.17 3.91 4.22
N ALA A 123 17.87 2.61 4.21
CA ALA A 123 17.01 2.02 5.23
C ALA A 123 17.71 1.99 6.59
N ARG A 124 17.04 2.56 7.60
CA ARG A 124 17.49 2.60 9.00
C ARG A 124 16.31 2.28 9.90
N ARG A 125 16.49 1.29 10.76
CA ARG A 125 15.51 0.84 11.75
C ARG A 125 15.76 1.53 13.08
N PRO A 126 14.74 2.13 13.71
CA PRO A 126 14.85 2.64 15.08
C PRO A 126 14.71 1.51 16.10
N LYS A 127 15.36 1.66 17.26
CA LYS A 127 15.07 0.86 18.46
C LYS A 127 13.83 1.37 19.19
N ARG A 128 13.57 2.68 19.12
CA ARG A 128 12.41 3.37 19.71
C ARG A 128 12.15 4.72 19.02
N PHE A 129 10.94 5.21 19.18
CA PHE A 129 10.46 6.52 18.72
C PHE A 129 10.38 7.53 19.86
N VAL A 130 10.06 7.07 21.07
CA VAL A 130 9.98 7.90 22.28
C VAL A 130 10.60 7.17 23.45
N SER A 131 11.11 7.90 24.43
CA SER A 131 11.68 7.35 25.66
C SER A 131 11.10 8.03 26.90
N PRO A 132 10.95 7.31 28.03
CA PRO A 132 10.52 7.90 29.29
C PRO A 132 11.55 8.88 29.88
N GLU A 133 12.78 8.90 29.35
CA GLU A 133 13.85 9.83 29.71
C GLU A 133 13.77 11.17 28.94
N ARG A 134 12.59 11.52 28.41
CA ARG A 134 12.31 12.78 27.69
C ARG A 134 13.06 12.94 26.37
N GLU A 135 13.26 11.83 25.67
CA GLU A 135 13.81 11.79 24.32
C GLU A 135 12.74 11.35 23.33
N ALA A 136 12.75 11.93 22.14
CA ALA A 136 11.88 11.55 21.04
C ALA A 136 12.61 11.68 19.70
N TRP A 137 12.36 10.74 18.80
CA TRP A 137 12.89 10.70 17.45
C TRP A 137 11.71 10.72 16.48
N ILE A 138 11.72 11.65 15.53
CA ILE A 138 10.64 11.86 14.55
C ILE A 138 11.24 11.97 13.16
N GLY A 139 10.49 11.52 12.15
CA GLY A 139 10.92 11.55 10.76
C GLY A 139 12.18 10.74 10.54
N THR A 140 13.13 11.26 9.77
CA THR A 140 14.37 10.54 9.45
C THR A 140 15.27 10.30 10.66
N ALA A 141 15.13 11.08 11.74
CA ALA A 141 15.81 10.81 13.00
C ALA A 141 15.28 9.53 13.69
N ALA A 142 14.06 9.10 13.34
CA ALA A 142 13.44 7.85 13.78
C ALA A 142 13.60 6.72 12.76
N GLY A 143 14.49 6.88 11.79
CA GLY A 143 14.72 5.89 10.74
C GLY A 143 13.95 6.16 9.46
N PHE A 144 14.17 5.31 8.48
CA PHE A 144 13.63 5.42 7.14
C PHE A 144 13.54 4.03 6.53
N VAL A 145 12.50 3.77 5.73
CA VAL A 145 12.29 2.47 5.09
C VAL A 145 12.64 2.59 3.61
N ASP A 146 11.76 3.22 2.84
CA ASP A 146 11.82 3.29 1.39
C ASP A 146 10.84 4.36 0.87
N PRO A 147 11.16 5.07 -0.23
CA PRO A 147 10.26 6.10 -0.78
C PRO A 147 9.09 5.54 -1.61
N PHE A 148 9.09 4.28 -2.05
CA PHE A 148 8.15 3.72 -3.04
C PHE A 148 6.68 3.87 -2.66
N PHE A 149 6.33 3.58 -1.40
CA PHE A 149 4.94 3.72 -0.92
C PHE A 149 4.69 5.01 -0.14
N SER A 150 5.67 5.93 -0.06
CA SER A 150 5.56 7.16 0.75
C SER A 150 5.29 6.95 2.25
N ASN A 151 5.58 5.75 2.77
CA ASN A 151 5.32 5.36 4.16
C ASN A 151 6.08 6.22 5.21
N GLY A 152 7.11 6.96 4.80
CA GLY A 152 7.84 7.86 5.69
C GLY A 152 6.96 8.94 6.33
N ILE A 153 5.87 9.36 5.67
CA ILE A 153 4.96 10.37 6.20
C ILE A 153 4.12 9.79 7.35
N ASP A 154 3.68 8.53 7.25
CA ASP A 154 2.98 7.85 8.34
C ASP A 154 3.86 7.75 9.58
N MET A 155 5.14 7.42 9.39
CA MET A 155 6.11 7.36 10.48
C MET A 155 6.32 8.72 11.16
N ILE A 156 6.31 9.81 10.39
CA ILE A 156 6.32 11.17 10.94
C ILE A 156 5.06 11.40 11.79
N GLY A 157 3.88 11.08 11.26
CA GLY A 157 2.59 11.25 11.95
C GLY A 157 2.55 10.49 13.28
N LEU A 158 2.84 9.19 13.24
CA LEU A 158 2.87 8.33 14.43
C LEU A 158 3.90 8.78 15.45
N GLY A 159 5.11 9.14 15.01
CA GLY A 159 6.17 9.64 15.90
C GLY A 159 5.79 10.96 16.57
N CYS A 160 5.19 11.89 15.81
CA CYS A 160 4.68 13.16 16.35
C CYS A 160 3.60 12.92 17.42
N GLU A 161 2.62 12.04 17.15
CA GLU A 161 1.56 11.76 18.11
C GLU A 161 2.07 11.11 19.40
N ALA A 162 2.98 10.14 19.27
CA ALA A 162 3.57 9.49 20.43
C ALA A 162 4.42 10.46 21.28
N ALA A 163 5.17 11.37 20.63
CA ALA A 163 5.89 12.43 21.31
C ALA A 163 4.94 13.43 22.01
N CYS A 164 3.85 13.84 21.35
CA CYS A 164 2.86 14.73 21.94
C CYS A 164 2.16 14.11 23.15
N ASP A 165 1.75 12.83 23.09
CA ASP A 165 1.16 12.12 24.23
C ASP A 165 2.15 12.02 25.40
N ALA A 166 3.41 11.66 25.12
CA ALA A 166 4.46 11.58 26.13
C ALA A 166 4.70 12.94 26.83
N ILE A 167 4.86 14.01 26.06
CA ILE A 167 5.08 15.37 26.58
C ILE A 167 3.87 15.83 27.39
N GLY A 168 2.65 15.65 26.88
CA GLY A 168 1.42 16.05 27.56
C GLY A 168 1.26 15.36 28.91
N ARG A 169 1.57 14.07 28.98
CA ARG A 169 1.51 13.28 30.21
C ARG A 169 2.61 13.63 31.19
N ASP A 170 3.85 13.85 30.74
CA ASP A 170 4.94 14.31 31.61
C ASP A 170 4.61 15.66 32.24
N LEU A 171 4.08 16.61 31.47
CA LEU A 171 3.64 17.92 31.98
C LEU A 171 2.51 17.80 33.02
N ALA A 172 1.65 16.77 32.89
CA ALA A 172 0.58 16.49 33.85
C ALA A 172 1.04 15.65 35.06
N GLY A 173 2.31 15.20 35.11
CA GLY A 173 2.81 14.28 36.13
C GLY A 173 2.23 12.86 36.01
N GLN A 174 1.82 12.46 34.80
CA GLN A 174 1.12 11.21 34.48
C GLN A 174 1.90 10.35 33.47
N LEU A 175 3.20 10.61 33.28
CA LEU A 175 4.04 9.82 32.38
C LEU A 175 4.15 8.39 32.93
N ASP A 176 3.66 7.44 32.14
CA ASP A 176 3.76 6.02 32.44
C ASP A 176 4.75 5.37 31.45
N PRO A 177 5.91 4.87 31.92
CA PRO A 177 6.85 4.15 31.08
C PRO A 177 6.24 2.97 30.33
N ALA A 178 5.25 2.27 30.91
CA ALA A 178 4.61 1.14 30.24
C ALA A 178 3.80 1.58 29.00
N ARG A 179 3.20 2.77 29.05
CA ARG A 179 2.53 3.36 27.88
C ARG A 179 3.53 3.74 26.79
N ILE A 180 4.69 4.28 27.15
CA ILE A 180 5.75 4.62 26.19
C ILE A 180 6.27 3.36 25.48
N GLU A 181 6.48 2.26 26.21
CA GLU A 181 6.85 0.98 25.60
C GLU A 181 5.75 0.44 24.67
N ALA A 182 4.46 0.60 25.04
CA ALA A 182 3.35 0.23 24.17
C ALA A 182 3.32 1.05 22.87
N HIS A 183 3.57 2.37 22.93
CA HIS A 183 3.70 3.22 21.73
C HIS A 183 4.81 2.72 20.82
N ASN A 184 6.00 2.48 21.39
CA ASN A 184 7.15 2.00 20.63
C ASN A 184 6.84 0.65 19.97
N GLU A 185 6.23 -0.29 20.70
CA GLU A 185 5.85 -1.59 20.14
C GLU A 185 4.86 -1.43 18.97
N ALA A 186 3.81 -0.63 19.14
CA ALA A 186 2.81 -0.40 18.09
C ALA A 186 3.44 0.20 16.82
N ILE A 187 4.27 1.24 16.97
CA ILE A 187 4.91 1.91 15.83
C ILE A 187 5.96 1.01 15.18
N LEU A 188 6.69 0.19 15.95
CA LEU A 188 7.64 -0.79 15.40
C LEU A 188 6.95 -1.91 14.62
N LEU A 189 5.71 -2.27 14.96
CA LEU A 189 4.90 -3.18 14.14
C LEU A 189 4.51 -2.53 12.80
N TYR A 190 4.19 -1.24 12.77
CA TYR A 190 3.95 -0.51 11.51
C TYR A 190 5.22 -0.43 10.66
N PHE A 191 6.35 -0.07 11.28
CA PHE A 191 7.65 -0.04 10.62
C PHE A 191 7.99 -1.39 9.98
N GLU A 192 7.73 -2.49 10.69
CA GLU A 192 7.96 -3.84 10.19
C GLU A 192 7.11 -4.16 8.95
N HIS A 193 5.83 -3.79 8.92
CA HIS A 193 5.00 -3.92 7.71
C HIS A 193 5.59 -3.15 6.54
N TYR A 194 6.00 -1.90 6.76
CA TYR A 194 6.58 -1.09 5.70
C TYR A 194 7.86 -1.72 5.15
N VAL A 195 8.71 -2.29 6.01
CA VAL A 195 9.89 -3.06 5.57
C VAL A 195 9.48 -4.24 4.69
N LEU A 196 8.52 -5.05 5.14
CA LEU A 196 8.04 -6.23 4.42
C LEU A 196 7.34 -5.90 3.09
N SER A 197 6.72 -4.70 3.00
CA SER A 197 6.02 -4.21 1.81
C SER A 197 6.97 -3.88 0.65
N VAL A 198 8.26 -3.63 0.91
CA VAL A 198 9.26 -3.29 -0.11
C VAL A 198 10.44 -4.27 -0.19
N ALA A 199 10.63 -5.12 0.82
CA ALA A 199 11.70 -6.13 0.80
C ALA A 199 11.57 -7.09 -0.38
N GLY A 200 12.60 -7.16 -1.22
CA GLY A 200 12.65 -8.02 -2.41
C GLY A 200 11.68 -7.62 -3.52
N LEU A 201 11.09 -6.42 -3.45
CA LEU A 201 10.07 -5.96 -4.37
C LEU A 201 10.63 -5.60 -5.75
N TYR A 202 11.75 -4.86 -5.80
CA TYR A 202 12.16 -4.12 -6.99
C TYR A 202 12.48 -5.01 -8.20
N ARG A 203 12.86 -6.27 -7.98
CA ARG A 203 13.07 -7.26 -9.06
C ARG A 203 11.79 -7.58 -9.83
N THR A 204 10.65 -7.55 -9.14
CA THR A 204 9.35 -7.94 -9.71
C THR A 204 8.75 -6.87 -10.63
N PHE A 205 9.25 -5.64 -10.55
CA PHE A 205 8.80 -4.46 -11.32
C PHE A 205 8.88 -4.62 -12.84
N ALA A 206 9.75 -5.49 -13.33
CA ALA A 206 9.85 -5.80 -14.75
C ALA A 206 8.60 -6.48 -15.33
N SER A 207 7.76 -7.09 -14.49
CA SER A 207 6.50 -7.71 -14.92
C SER A 207 5.33 -6.84 -14.51
N GLN A 208 4.57 -6.36 -15.50
CA GLN A 208 3.32 -5.63 -15.24
C GLN A 208 2.35 -6.48 -14.41
N GLU A 209 2.22 -7.77 -14.72
CA GLU A 209 1.30 -8.68 -14.03
C GLU A 209 1.64 -8.76 -12.54
N LEU A 210 2.92 -8.98 -12.21
CA LEU A 210 3.38 -9.04 -10.83
C LEU A 210 3.26 -7.68 -10.11
N SER A 211 3.69 -6.60 -10.75
CA SER A 211 3.67 -5.25 -10.18
C SER A 211 2.25 -4.82 -9.77
N VAL A 212 1.26 -5.10 -10.62
CA VAL A 212 -0.14 -4.80 -10.33
C VAL A 212 -0.65 -5.61 -9.14
N LEU A 213 -0.27 -6.88 -9.03
CA LEU A 213 -0.69 -7.73 -7.91
C LEU A 213 -0.11 -7.25 -6.58
N ARG A 214 1.17 -6.87 -6.55
CA ARG A 214 1.77 -6.27 -5.37
C ARG A 214 1.05 -4.99 -4.99
N TYR A 215 0.96 -4.03 -5.89
CA TYR A 215 0.34 -2.74 -5.61
C TYR A 215 -1.08 -2.92 -5.05
N ARG A 216 -1.89 -3.76 -5.68
CA ARG A 216 -3.25 -4.04 -5.22
C ARG A 216 -3.26 -4.63 -3.82
N ARG A 217 -2.42 -5.62 -3.54
CA ARG A 217 -2.37 -6.24 -2.22
C ARG A 217 -1.96 -5.25 -1.13
N GLU A 218 -0.85 -4.56 -1.33
CA GLU A 218 -0.30 -3.64 -0.31
C GLU A 218 -1.27 -2.50 0.00
N VAL A 219 -1.92 -1.90 -1.02
CA VAL A 219 -2.95 -0.87 -0.80
C VAL A 219 -4.12 -1.42 0.02
N HIS A 220 -4.57 -2.65 -0.22
CA HIS A 220 -5.67 -3.23 0.55
C HIS A 220 -5.28 -3.51 1.99
N VAL A 221 -4.13 -4.14 2.22
CA VAL A 221 -3.61 -4.45 3.56
C VAL A 221 -3.42 -3.17 4.37
N TYR A 222 -2.78 -2.17 3.76
CA TYR A 222 -2.52 -0.86 4.37
C TYR A 222 -3.81 -0.23 4.91
N TRP A 223 -4.84 -0.09 4.07
CA TRP A 223 -6.08 0.55 4.48
C TRP A 223 -6.95 -0.32 5.38
N ALA A 224 -7.01 -1.63 5.14
CA ALA A 224 -7.87 -2.53 5.91
C ALA A 224 -7.42 -2.64 7.37
N LEU A 225 -6.13 -2.54 7.66
CA LEU A 225 -5.59 -2.75 9.00
C LEU A 225 -4.85 -1.54 9.56
N TYR A 226 -3.86 -1.01 8.85
CA TYR A 226 -2.95 0.02 9.37
C TYR A 226 -3.64 1.38 9.42
N THR A 227 -4.16 1.87 8.29
CA THR A 227 -4.90 3.15 8.28
C THR A 227 -6.17 3.06 9.13
N TRP A 228 -6.86 1.92 9.11
CA TRP A 228 -8.05 1.70 9.94
C TRP A 228 -7.73 1.84 11.44
N ALA A 229 -6.72 1.15 11.94
CA ALA A 229 -6.37 1.19 13.37
C ALA A 229 -5.92 2.60 13.79
N TYR A 230 -5.20 3.31 12.91
CA TYR A 230 -4.83 4.71 13.12
C TYR A 230 -6.07 5.62 13.21
N LEU A 231 -6.97 5.56 12.23
CA LEU A 231 -8.19 6.38 12.19
C LEU A 231 -9.16 6.12 13.35
N ASN A 232 -9.12 4.93 13.95
CA ASN A 232 -9.91 4.61 15.14
C ASN A 232 -9.21 4.96 16.46
N GLY A 233 -8.05 5.63 16.40
CA GLY A 233 -7.29 6.03 17.58
C GLY A 233 -6.76 4.85 18.39
N GLN A 234 -6.57 3.69 17.77
CA GLN A 234 -6.19 2.47 18.48
C GLN A 234 -4.67 2.29 18.58
N VAL A 235 -3.89 2.95 17.74
CA VAL A 235 -2.43 2.69 17.61
C VAL A 235 -1.66 3.07 18.87
N LEU A 236 -2.01 4.19 19.50
CA LEU A 236 -1.35 4.69 20.71
C LEU A 236 -2.15 4.40 21.99
N GLU A 237 -3.14 3.51 21.94
CA GLU A 237 -3.89 3.11 23.13
C GLU A 237 -3.42 1.73 23.61
N PRO A 238 -2.74 1.63 24.77
CA PRO A 238 -2.17 0.38 25.28
C PRO A 238 -3.19 -0.76 25.39
N GLU A 239 -4.44 -0.45 25.73
CA GLU A 239 -5.53 -1.41 25.84
C GLU A 239 -5.82 -2.08 24.49
N SER A 240 -5.77 -1.30 23.40
CA SER A 240 -6.03 -1.77 22.03
C SER A 240 -4.90 -2.62 21.47
N LEU A 241 -3.66 -2.41 21.94
CA LEU A 241 -2.49 -3.14 21.45
C LEU A 241 -2.61 -4.66 21.67
N SER A 242 -3.29 -5.09 22.72
CA SER A 242 -3.52 -6.52 23.00
C SER A 242 -4.28 -7.24 21.89
N GLU A 243 -5.23 -6.55 21.24
CA GLU A 243 -6.03 -7.07 20.12
C GLU A 243 -5.35 -6.81 18.77
N LEU A 244 -4.72 -5.65 18.59
CA LEU A 244 -4.06 -5.27 17.35
C LEU A 244 -2.80 -6.07 17.07
N ARG A 245 -1.98 -6.34 18.09
CA ARG A 245 -0.67 -7.01 17.95
C ARG A 245 -0.79 -8.34 17.20
N PRO A 246 -1.68 -9.29 17.58
CA PRO A 246 -1.84 -10.54 16.84
C PRO A 246 -2.23 -10.33 15.37
N ALA A 247 -3.06 -9.33 15.06
CA ALA A 247 -3.48 -9.06 13.69
C ALA A 247 -2.35 -8.48 12.83
N LEU A 248 -1.55 -7.56 13.39
CA LEU A 248 -0.36 -7.02 12.73
C LEU A 248 0.69 -8.11 12.49
N GLN A 249 0.90 -8.99 13.47
CA GLN A 249 1.81 -10.14 13.33
C GLN A 249 1.32 -11.15 12.29
N GLU A 250 0.02 -11.42 12.24
CA GLU A 250 -0.60 -12.23 11.17
C GLU A 250 -0.37 -11.57 9.80
N SER A 251 -0.57 -10.26 9.69
CA SER A 251 -0.29 -9.49 8.46
C SER A 251 1.17 -9.64 8.03
N HIS A 252 2.13 -9.49 8.94
CA HIS A 252 3.55 -9.65 8.63
C HIS A 252 3.89 -11.07 8.15
N ARG A 253 3.25 -12.10 8.72
CA ARG A 253 3.41 -13.50 8.29
C ARG A 253 2.92 -13.68 6.86
N ARG A 254 1.77 -13.10 6.53
CA ARG A 254 1.19 -13.11 5.17
C ARG A 254 2.03 -12.31 4.18
N ASP A 255 2.58 -11.17 4.57
CA ASP A 255 3.47 -10.36 3.73
C ASP A 255 4.73 -11.14 3.34
N ARG A 256 5.35 -11.83 4.30
CA ARG A 256 6.49 -12.72 4.03
C ARG A 256 6.13 -13.82 3.03
N PHE A 257 4.99 -14.47 3.22
CA PHE A 257 4.53 -15.51 2.29
C PHE A 257 4.29 -14.93 0.88
N PHE A 258 3.60 -13.81 0.79
CA PHE A 258 3.32 -13.15 -0.48
C PHE A 258 4.60 -12.70 -1.20
N THR A 259 5.57 -12.13 -0.48
CA THR A 259 6.88 -11.78 -1.06
C THR A 259 7.60 -13.01 -1.62
N LYS A 260 7.56 -14.16 -0.93
CA LYS A 260 8.13 -15.42 -1.45
C LYS A 260 7.40 -15.90 -2.72
N LEU A 261 6.07 -15.80 -2.75
CA LEU A 261 5.27 -16.11 -3.93
C LEU A 261 5.66 -15.22 -5.13
N MET A 262 5.81 -13.92 -4.89
CA MET A 262 6.19 -12.97 -5.93
C MET A 262 7.60 -13.23 -6.47
N ARG A 263 8.57 -13.52 -5.60
CA ARG A 263 9.95 -13.88 -5.99
C ARG A 263 10.00 -15.18 -6.79
N GLY A 264 9.30 -16.21 -6.33
CA GLY A 264 9.22 -17.48 -7.05
C GLY A 264 8.60 -17.31 -8.43
N ALA A 265 7.49 -16.58 -8.52
CA ALA A 265 6.84 -16.30 -9.79
C ALA A 265 7.72 -15.49 -10.75
N TYR A 266 8.41 -14.46 -10.25
CA TYR A 266 9.39 -13.69 -11.02
C TYR A 266 10.48 -14.58 -11.63
N ARG A 267 11.09 -15.48 -10.84
CA ARG A 267 12.13 -16.39 -11.33
C ARG A 267 11.62 -17.28 -12.45
N ILE A 268 10.46 -17.92 -12.24
CA ILE A 268 9.84 -18.81 -13.23
C ILE A 268 9.53 -18.06 -14.53
N LEU A 269 8.95 -16.85 -14.45
CA LEU A 269 8.66 -16.04 -15.64
C LEU A 269 9.93 -15.59 -16.36
N ARG A 270 10.97 -15.23 -15.62
CA ARG A 270 12.27 -14.82 -16.18
C ARG A 270 12.94 -15.99 -16.92
N GLU A 271 12.95 -17.18 -16.32
CA GLU A 271 13.49 -18.41 -16.94
C GLU A 271 12.75 -18.79 -18.23
N ARG A 272 11.44 -18.57 -18.29
CA ARG A 272 10.62 -18.82 -19.48
C ARG A 272 10.72 -17.74 -20.56
N GLY A 273 11.34 -16.59 -20.27
CA GLY A 273 11.35 -15.43 -21.16
C GLY A 273 10.02 -14.67 -21.21
N ASP A 274 9.13 -14.93 -20.26
CA ASP A 274 7.75 -14.41 -20.20
C ASP A 274 7.62 -13.15 -19.34
N LEU A 275 8.67 -12.73 -18.65
CA LEU A 275 8.63 -11.65 -17.65
C LEU A 275 7.95 -10.37 -18.14
N ARG A 276 8.14 -10.01 -19.42
CA ARG A 276 7.67 -8.75 -20.03
C ARG A 276 6.51 -8.93 -21.02
N ARG A 277 5.92 -10.13 -21.11
CA ARG A 277 4.99 -10.53 -22.18
C ARG A 277 3.74 -9.64 -22.32
N PHE A 278 3.36 -8.91 -21.26
CA PHE A 278 2.22 -7.97 -21.28
C PHE A 278 2.56 -6.51 -21.06
N ASN A 279 3.84 -6.12 -20.94
CA ASN A 279 4.20 -4.73 -20.61
C ASN A 279 3.78 -3.69 -21.68
N LYS A 280 3.47 -4.14 -22.92
CA LYS A 280 2.93 -3.32 -24.02
C LYS A 280 1.39 -3.36 -24.14
N GLY A 281 0.72 -4.03 -23.20
CA GLY A 281 -0.72 -4.00 -22.89
C GLY A 281 -1.70 -4.84 -23.74
N ARG A 282 -2.80 -5.20 -23.06
CA ARG A 282 -4.19 -4.88 -23.46
C ARG A 282 -4.69 -3.86 -22.42
N TYR A 283 -5.10 -2.67 -22.87
CA TYR A 283 -5.39 -1.51 -22.01
C TYR A 283 -6.88 -1.31 -21.74
N THR A 284 -7.35 -1.75 -20.57
CA THR A 284 -8.49 -1.13 -19.91
C THR A 284 -8.24 -1.09 -18.41
N PHE A 285 -8.88 -0.15 -17.74
CA PHE A 285 -9.01 0.01 -16.29
C PHE A 285 -9.47 -1.27 -15.54
N ASN A 286 -9.74 -2.36 -16.27
CA ASN A 286 -10.33 -3.63 -15.83
C ASN A 286 -9.69 -4.88 -16.50
N GLN A 287 -8.47 -4.80 -17.08
CA GLN A 287 -8.01 -5.75 -18.13
C GLN A 287 -6.89 -6.74 -17.85
N LEU A 288 -6.51 -6.94 -16.61
CA LEU A 288 -6.40 -8.33 -16.24
C LEU A 288 -7.87 -8.67 -15.89
N GLY A 289 -8.51 -9.74 -16.40
CA GLY A 289 -9.93 -10.09 -16.12
C GLY A 289 -10.32 -10.36 -14.64
N TRP A 290 -9.41 -9.98 -13.76
CA TRP A 290 -9.47 -9.51 -12.40
C TRP A 290 -10.43 -8.34 -12.18
N ARG A 291 -11.67 -8.47 -12.64
CA ARG A 291 -12.81 -7.73 -12.06
C ARG A 291 -12.98 -8.00 -10.55
N PHE A 292 -12.12 -8.87 -9.97
CA PHE A 292 -12.22 -9.46 -8.65
C PHE A 292 -10.91 -9.52 -7.85
N VAL A 293 -9.74 -8.99 -8.31
CA VAL A 293 -8.83 -8.47 -7.26
C VAL A 293 -9.61 -7.29 -6.70
N PRO A 294 -9.92 -7.26 -5.39
CA PRO A 294 -10.69 -6.19 -4.81
C PRO A 294 -9.99 -4.89 -5.21
N TYR A 295 -10.78 -4.04 -5.84
CA TYR A 295 -10.53 -2.63 -6.05
C TYR A 295 -11.90 -1.97 -5.91
N VAL A 296 -12.91 -2.65 -6.45
CA VAL A 296 -14.33 -2.27 -6.41
C VAL A 296 -14.98 -2.34 -5.02
N ARG A 297 -14.29 -2.82 -3.96
CA ARG A 297 -14.83 -2.74 -2.59
C ARG A 297 -14.03 -1.88 -1.64
N PHE A 298 -12.83 -1.44 -2.01
CA PHE A 298 -12.01 -0.55 -1.19
C PHE A 298 -12.78 0.71 -0.76
N GLU A 299 -13.41 1.40 -1.71
CA GLU A 299 -14.25 2.59 -1.46
C GLU A 299 -15.51 2.27 -0.62
N GLN A 300 -15.97 1.02 -0.60
CA GLN A 300 -17.12 0.55 0.18
C GLN A 300 -16.71 0.04 1.58
N TYR A 301 -15.45 -0.33 1.78
CA TYR A 301 -14.87 -0.74 3.07
C TYR A 301 -14.58 0.49 3.94
N VAL A 302 -14.04 1.56 3.37
CA VAL A 302 -13.81 2.84 4.06
C VAL A 302 -15.13 3.57 4.42
N GLY A 303 -16.23 3.20 3.76
CA GLY A 303 -17.56 3.76 3.97
C GLY A 303 -18.40 3.13 5.09
N GLY A 304 -17.96 2.06 5.75
CA GLY A 304 -18.70 1.41 6.85
C GLY A 304 -17.90 1.39 8.15
N PRO A 305 -18.52 1.08 9.32
CA PRO A 305 -17.75 0.79 10.52
C PRO A 305 -16.90 -0.45 10.24
N MET A 306 -15.59 -0.23 10.20
CA MET A 306 -14.61 -1.30 10.13
C MET A 306 -14.29 -1.71 11.58
N ASP A 307 -14.21 -3.01 11.81
CA ASP A 307 -13.71 -3.61 13.05
C ASP A 307 -12.59 -4.60 12.71
N LEU A 308 -11.88 -5.06 13.74
CA LEU A 308 -10.73 -5.94 13.57
C LEU A 308 -11.09 -7.26 12.86
N ALA A 309 -12.29 -7.80 13.09
CA ALA A 309 -12.72 -9.04 12.46
C ALA A 309 -12.91 -8.84 10.95
N ARG A 310 -13.56 -7.74 10.56
CA ARG A 310 -13.75 -7.35 9.15
C ARG A 310 -12.42 -7.01 8.47
N SER A 311 -11.50 -6.35 9.16
CA SER A 311 -10.14 -6.08 8.67
C SER A 311 -9.39 -7.37 8.36
N ARG A 312 -9.42 -8.34 9.27
CA ARG A 312 -8.75 -9.64 9.08
C ARG A 312 -9.35 -10.43 7.92
N GLU A 313 -10.67 -10.41 7.78
CA GLU A 313 -11.33 -11.07 6.66
C GLU A 313 -10.97 -10.41 5.32
N ALA A 314 -10.98 -9.08 5.25
CA ALA A 314 -10.57 -8.35 4.05
C ALA A 314 -9.12 -8.68 3.63
N ILE A 315 -8.20 -8.83 4.58
CA ILE A 315 -6.82 -9.27 4.32
C ILE A 315 -6.78 -10.69 3.73
N ARG A 316 -7.55 -11.63 4.30
CA ARG A 316 -7.62 -13.01 3.79
C ARG A 316 -8.17 -13.07 2.38
N GLU A 317 -9.17 -12.24 2.09
CA GLU A 317 -9.76 -12.17 0.76
C GLU A 317 -8.77 -11.65 -0.29
N ILE A 318 -8.09 -10.54 -0.03
CA ILE A 318 -7.10 -9.99 -0.98
C ILE A 318 -5.93 -10.97 -1.17
N ASP A 319 -5.44 -11.59 -0.11
CA ASP A 319 -4.39 -12.61 -0.15
C ASP A 319 -4.78 -13.79 -1.05
N THR A 320 -6.00 -14.31 -0.87
CA THR A 320 -6.53 -15.44 -1.67
C THR A 320 -6.64 -15.04 -3.14
N GLY A 321 -7.22 -13.87 -3.42
CA GLY A 321 -7.37 -13.36 -4.78
C GLY A 321 -6.03 -13.19 -5.48
N CYS A 322 -5.05 -12.56 -4.81
CA CYS A 322 -3.71 -12.37 -5.33
C CYS A 322 -2.93 -13.69 -5.49
N LEU A 323 -3.15 -14.70 -4.64
CA LEU A 323 -2.50 -16.00 -4.81
C LEU A 323 -3.02 -16.75 -6.03
N LEU A 324 -4.33 -16.85 -6.20
CA LEU A 324 -4.92 -17.38 -7.43
C LEU A 324 -4.44 -16.58 -8.66
N ALA A 325 -4.08 -15.30 -8.50
CA ALA A 325 -3.46 -14.49 -9.56
C ALA A 325 -2.10 -14.90 -9.99
N ILE A 326 -1.28 -15.22 -9.03
CA ILE A 326 0.03 -15.74 -9.31
C ILE A 326 -0.11 -17.07 -10.08
N LEU A 327 -1.10 -17.90 -9.76
CA LEU A 327 -1.38 -19.13 -10.52
C LEU A 327 -1.82 -18.84 -11.97
N ASP A 328 -2.71 -17.85 -12.18
CA ASP A 328 -3.11 -17.40 -13.53
C ASP A 328 -1.92 -16.91 -14.34
N VAL A 329 -1.04 -16.13 -13.73
CA VAL A 329 0.19 -15.65 -14.35
C VAL A 329 1.09 -16.82 -14.73
N LEU A 330 1.28 -17.80 -13.84
CA LEU A 330 2.23 -18.91 -14.02
C LEU A 330 1.74 -20.04 -14.93
N PHE A 331 0.44 -20.29 -14.98
CA PHE A 331 -0.15 -21.42 -15.71
C PHE A 331 -1.01 -21.00 -16.90
N ASP A 332 -0.87 -19.73 -17.31
CA ASP A 332 -1.65 -19.09 -18.38
C ASP A 332 -3.15 -19.37 -18.23
N GLY A 333 -3.64 -19.21 -16.98
CA GLY A 333 -5.04 -19.40 -16.61
C GLY A 333 -5.99 -18.67 -17.57
N ASP A 334 -7.19 -19.22 -17.79
CA ASP A 334 -8.22 -18.49 -18.53
C ASP A 334 -8.48 -17.20 -17.75
N ARG A 335 -7.99 -16.08 -18.29
CA ARG A 335 -8.10 -14.73 -17.69
C ARG A 335 -9.55 -14.26 -17.58
N SER A 336 -10.50 -15.14 -17.83
CA SER A 336 -11.81 -15.13 -17.20
C SER A 336 -11.75 -14.79 -15.70
N PRO A 337 -12.84 -14.27 -15.14
CA PRO A 337 -13.00 -14.10 -13.70
C PRO A 337 -12.46 -15.29 -12.90
N GLN A 338 -11.67 -15.02 -11.85
CA GLN A 338 -11.52 -16.01 -10.79
C GLN A 338 -12.92 -16.38 -10.30
N SER A 339 -13.27 -17.65 -10.48
CA SER A 339 -14.59 -18.10 -10.11
C SER A 339 -14.72 -18.11 -8.59
N ASP A 340 -15.93 -17.83 -8.10
CA ASP A 340 -16.25 -18.00 -6.68
C ASP A 340 -15.89 -19.41 -6.18
N LEU A 341 -15.96 -20.40 -7.07
CA LEU A 341 -15.55 -21.78 -6.79
C LEU A 341 -14.04 -21.91 -6.50
N MET A 342 -13.18 -21.34 -7.35
CA MET A 342 -11.73 -21.38 -7.14
C MET A 342 -11.31 -20.58 -5.92
N PHE A 343 -11.94 -19.43 -5.72
CA PHE A 343 -11.73 -18.60 -4.55
C PHE A 343 -12.06 -19.37 -3.27
N GLN A 344 -13.26 -19.94 -3.16
CA GLN A 344 -13.68 -20.70 -1.99
C GLN A 344 -12.86 -21.97 -1.76
N ALA A 345 -12.36 -22.61 -2.81
CA ALA A 345 -11.50 -23.78 -2.67
C ALA A 345 -10.11 -23.45 -2.10
N LEU A 346 -9.58 -22.27 -2.42
CA LEU A 346 -8.30 -21.80 -1.87
C LEU A 346 -8.48 -21.14 -0.49
N HIS A 347 -9.53 -20.34 -0.34
CA HIS A 347 -9.78 -19.52 0.84
C HIS A 347 -9.90 -20.38 2.11
N GLY A 348 -9.19 -19.99 3.17
CA GLY A 348 -9.14 -20.74 4.42
C GLY A 348 -8.07 -21.83 4.42
N GLU A 349 -8.45 -23.09 4.60
CA GLU A 349 -7.53 -24.18 4.98
C GLU A 349 -6.39 -24.42 3.98
N VAL A 350 -6.67 -24.37 2.67
CA VAL A 350 -5.62 -24.58 1.66
C VAL A 350 -4.61 -23.44 1.71
N TYR A 351 -5.07 -22.19 1.75
CA TYR A 351 -4.19 -21.03 1.91
C TYR A 351 -3.32 -21.16 3.15
N GLU A 352 -3.92 -21.42 4.32
CA GLU A 352 -3.18 -21.51 5.59
C GLU A 352 -2.16 -22.65 5.59
N ARG A 353 -2.49 -23.79 4.98
CA ARG A 353 -1.55 -24.91 4.82
C ARG A 353 -0.33 -24.51 3.99
N PHE A 354 -0.53 -23.84 2.86
CA PHE A 354 0.57 -23.42 1.98
C PHE A 354 1.35 -22.25 2.56
N LEU A 355 0.71 -21.35 3.30
CA LEU A 355 1.38 -20.32 4.08
C LEU A 355 2.30 -20.95 5.12
N ALA A 356 1.79 -21.88 5.94
CA ALA A 356 2.59 -22.57 6.96
C ALA A 356 3.76 -23.33 6.34
N ARG A 357 3.52 -24.07 5.26
CA ARG A 357 4.58 -24.77 4.54
C ARG A 357 5.62 -23.82 3.96
N SER A 358 5.22 -22.65 3.47
CA SER A 358 6.18 -21.67 2.94
C SER A 358 7.20 -21.19 3.99
N GLU A 359 6.93 -21.37 5.28
CA GLU A 359 7.86 -21.00 6.35
C GLU A 359 9.06 -21.94 6.42
N GLU A 360 8.91 -23.18 5.92
CA GLU A 360 9.97 -24.20 5.86
C GLU A 360 10.90 -24.02 4.64
N HIS A 361 10.55 -23.11 3.73
CA HIS A 361 11.26 -22.88 2.47
C HIS A 361 11.71 -21.43 2.36
N GLU A 362 12.99 -21.19 2.06
CA GLU A 362 13.48 -19.83 1.78
C GLU A 362 12.90 -19.27 0.48
N GLU A 363 12.77 -20.14 -0.51
CA GLU A 363 12.36 -19.81 -1.88
C GLU A 363 11.29 -20.78 -2.38
N LEU A 364 10.37 -20.28 -3.21
CA LEU A 364 9.28 -21.08 -3.78
C LEU A 364 9.54 -21.32 -5.26
N ASP A 365 9.59 -22.59 -5.67
CA ASP A 365 9.87 -23.02 -7.03
C ASP A 365 8.59 -23.45 -7.78
N GLN A 366 8.76 -23.89 -9.02
CA GLN A 366 7.67 -24.39 -9.86
C GLN A 366 6.85 -25.49 -9.17
N ALA A 367 7.50 -26.42 -8.48
CA ALA A 367 6.84 -27.56 -7.83
C ALA A 367 5.89 -27.11 -6.72
N PHE A 368 6.25 -26.07 -5.96
CA PHE A 368 5.36 -25.47 -4.96
C PHE A 368 4.03 -25.00 -5.57
N TYR A 369 4.06 -24.28 -6.69
CA TYR A 369 2.85 -23.79 -7.34
C TYR A 369 2.02 -24.91 -7.97
N GLU A 370 2.68 -25.92 -8.54
CA GLU A 370 2.00 -27.09 -9.11
C GLU A 370 1.28 -27.89 -8.03
N GLU A 371 1.91 -28.08 -6.88
CA GLU A 371 1.29 -28.76 -5.76
C GLU A 371 0.12 -27.97 -5.19
N LEU A 372 0.27 -26.65 -5.04
CA LEU A 372 -0.81 -25.75 -4.63
C LEU A 372 -2.02 -25.86 -5.56
N LEU A 373 -1.77 -25.82 -6.87
CA LEU A 373 -2.82 -25.98 -7.86
C LEU A 373 -3.53 -27.34 -7.74
N VAL A 374 -2.77 -28.43 -7.58
CA VAL A 374 -3.34 -29.78 -7.41
C VAL A 374 -4.13 -29.89 -6.11
N ALA A 375 -3.69 -29.22 -5.05
CA ALA A 375 -4.36 -29.19 -3.76
C ALA A 375 -5.77 -28.59 -3.79
N LEU A 376 -6.10 -27.77 -4.80
CA LEU A 376 -7.45 -27.23 -4.98
C LEU A 376 -8.48 -28.30 -5.37
N ASN A 377 -8.05 -29.43 -5.94
CA ASN A 377 -8.95 -30.47 -6.44
C ASN A 377 -9.87 -31.05 -5.36
N GLY A 378 -9.35 -31.29 -4.15
CA GLY A 378 -10.14 -31.86 -3.05
C GLY A 378 -11.29 -30.96 -2.64
N PRO A 379 -11.02 -29.70 -2.22
CA PRO A 379 -12.06 -28.73 -1.89
C PRO A 379 -13.04 -28.47 -3.04
N LEU A 380 -12.56 -28.37 -4.28
CA LEU A 380 -13.42 -28.20 -5.45
C LEU A 380 -14.38 -29.38 -5.64
N ALA A 381 -13.88 -30.61 -5.51
CA ALA A 381 -14.69 -31.82 -5.57
C ALA A 381 -15.74 -31.86 -4.46
N ALA A 382 -15.38 -31.49 -3.23
CA ALA A 382 -16.31 -31.44 -2.11
C ALA A 382 -17.44 -30.41 -2.33
N GLN A 383 -17.09 -29.21 -2.81
CA GLN A 383 -18.07 -28.15 -3.09
C GLN A 383 -19.03 -28.54 -4.22
N LEU A 384 -18.52 -29.15 -5.29
CA LEU A 384 -19.33 -29.60 -6.41
C LEU A 384 -20.20 -30.82 -6.06
N ALA A 385 -19.69 -31.74 -5.25
CA ALA A 385 -20.46 -32.88 -4.75
C ALA A 385 -21.65 -32.43 -3.88
N ALA A 386 -21.49 -31.36 -3.08
CA ALA A 386 -22.57 -30.76 -2.31
C ALA A 386 -23.71 -30.20 -3.20
N GLU A 387 -23.42 -29.91 -4.48
CA GLU A 387 -24.38 -29.47 -5.49
C GLU A 387 -24.86 -30.61 -6.43
N GLY A 388 -24.51 -31.87 -6.13
CA GLY A 388 -24.89 -33.03 -6.94
C GLY A 388 -24.05 -33.21 -8.21
N VAL A 389 -22.86 -32.60 -8.26
CA VAL A 389 -21.91 -32.74 -9.38
C VAL A 389 -20.71 -33.58 -8.93
N GLU A 390 -20.57 -34.79 -9.50
CA GLU A 390 -19.42 -35.66 -9.25
C GLU A 390 -18.27 -35.35 -10.22
N LEU A 391 -17.17 -34.83 -9.69
CA LEU A 391 -15.89 -34.80 -10.39
C LEU A 391 -15.23 -36.17 -10.25
N GLY A 392 -15.10 -36.93 -11.34
CA GLY A 392 -14.27 -38.16 -11.36
C GLY A 392 -12.77 -37.86 -11.20
N GLU A 393 -11.87 -38.68 -11.77
CA GLU A 393 -10.40 -38.45 -11.82
C GLU A 393 -9.99 -37.25 -12.70
N ARG A 394 -10.72 -36.13 -12.62
CA ARG A 394 -10.64 -34.95 -13.48
C ARG A 394 -9.98 -33.80 -12.74
N ALA A 395 -8.76 -34.05 -12.26
CA ALA A 395 -7.96 -33.06 -11.55
C ALA A 395 -7.63 -31.84 -12.44
N LEU A 396 -7.75 -30.64 -11.86
CA LEU A 396 -6.96 -29.48 -12.24
C LEU A 396 -5.48 -29.85 -12.19
N THR A 397 -4.84 -29.64 -13.32
CA THR A 397 -3.39 -29.77 -13.51
C THR A 397 -2.89 -28.51 -14.20
N PRO A 398 -1.59 -28.20 -14.16
CA PRO A 398 -1.02 -27.08 -14.91
C PRO A 398 -1.51 -27.00 -16.36
N ALA A 399 -1.55 -28.13 -17.07
CA ALA A 399 -1.99 -28.21 -18.47
C ALA A 399 -3.50 -27.98 -18.70
N ARG A 400 -4.32 -28.10 -17.64
CA ARG A 400 -5.78 -27.93 -17.69
C ARG A 400 -6.24 -26.63 -17.06
N PHE A 401 -5.38 -25.91 -16.34
CA PHE A 401 -5.74 -24.71 -15.60
C PHE A 401 -6.25 -23.59 -16.50
N SER A 402 -5.58 -23.33 -17.62
CA SER A 402 -6.01 -22.40 -18.68
C SER A 402 -7.37 -22.73 -19.30
N ARG A 403 -7.91 -23.92 -19.00
CA ARG A 403 -9.21 -24.41 -19.45
C ARG A 403 -10.01 -24.94 -18.27
N ALA A 404 -9.82 -24.42 -17.05
CA ALA A 404 -10.39 -24.97 -15.82
C ALA A 404 -11.90 -25.24 -15.94
N PHE A 405 -12.69 -24.29 -16.44
CA PHE A 405 -14.11 -24.51 -16.69
C PHE A 405 -14.37 -25.69 -17.63
N HIS A 406 -13.71 -25.74 -18.79
CA HIS A 406 -13.84 -26.84 -19.75
C HIS A 406 -13.35 -28.16 -19.14
N GLY A 407 -12.24 -28.15 -18.41
CA GLY A 407 -11.69 -29.30 -17.69
C GLY A 407 -12.69 -29.91 -16.70
N LEU A 408 -13.34 -29.06 -15.91
CA LEU A 408 -14.31 -29.47 -14.90
C LEU A 408 -15.68 -29.83 -15.50
N SER A 409 -16.05 -29.26 -16.65
CA SER A 409 -17.34 -29.53 -17.32
C SER A 409 -17.29 -30.62 -18.40
N LEU A 410 -16.09 -31.02 -18.83
CA LEU A 410 -15.87 -32.08 -19.83
C LEU A 410 -16.53 -33.38 -19.39
N GLY A 411 -17.53 -33.84 -20.17
CA GLY A 411 -18.22 -35.11 -19.91
C GLY A 411 -19.11 -35.09 -18.67
N LEU A 412 -19.61 -33.91 -18.26
CA LEU A 412 -20.77 -33.78 -17.37
C LEU A 412 -22.06 -33.74 -18.21
N GLU A 413 -23.17 -34.17 -17.61
CA GLU A 413 -24.49 -33.98 -18.23
C GLU A 413 -24.80 -32.47 -18.41
N PRO A 414 -25.62 -32.07 -19.41
CA PRO A 414 -25.87 -30.65 -19.70
C PRO A 414 -26.33 -29.82 -18.50
N GLU A 415 -27.14 -30.39 -17.61
CA GLU A 415 -27.61 -29.71 -16.39
C GLU A 415 -26.51 -29.51 -15.35
N GLN A 416 -25.63 -30.51 -15.18
CA GLN A 416 -24.47 -30.43 -14.28
C GLN A 416 -23.43 -29.45 -14.83
N ALA A 417 -23.16 -29.49 -16.13
CA ALA A 417 -22.31 -28.50 -16.80
C ALA A 417 -22.87 -27.08 -16.67
N ALA A 418 -24.20 -26.92 -16.73
CA ALA A 418 -24.85 -25.63 -16.48
C ALA A 418 -24.75 -25.17 -15.02
N ALA A 419 -24.81 -26.07 -14.04
CA ALA A 419 -24.60 -25.74 -12.63
C ALA A 419 -23.16 -25.26 -12.37
N VAL A 420 -22.15 -26.01 -12.83
CA VAL A 420 -20.74 -25.61 -12.80
C VAL A 420 -20.57 -24.26 -13.49
N ARG A 421 -21.20 -24.06 -14.66
CA ARG A 421 -21.15 -22.78 -15.40
C ARG A 421 -21.78 -21.63 -14.62
N ARG A 422 -22.88 -21.84 -13.91
CA ARG A 422 -23.50 -20.82 -13.05
C ARG A 422 -22.56 -20.42 -11.92
N ARG A 423 -21.86 -21.38 -11.30
CA ARG A 423 -20.88 -21.11 -10.24
C ARG A 423 -19.62 -20.41 -10.77
N PHE A 424 -19.10 -20.87 -11.91
CA PHE A 424 -17.98 -20.23 -12.58
C PHE A 424 -18.26 -18.78 -12.98
N ASN A 425 -19.50 -18.48 -13.40
CA ASN A 425 -19.94 -17.12 -13.73
C ASN A 425 -20.53 -16.36 -12.54
N SER A 426 -20.67 -17.00 -11.37
CA SER A 426 -21.15 -16.31 -10.17
C SER A 426 -20.03 -15.42 -9.68
N LYS A 427 -20.35 -14.14 -9.47
CA LYS A 427 -19.38 -13.17 -8.95
C LYS A 427 -18.90 -13.69 -7.59
N PRO A 428 -17.58 -13.77 -7.33
CA PRO A 428 -17.11 -14.06 -5.98
C PRO A 428 -17.75 -13.08 -5.02
N ARG A 429 -18.44 -13.60 -4.00
CA ARG A 429 -18.97 -12.78 -2.90
C ARG A 429 -17.81 -12.44 -1.98
N LEU A 430 -16.93 -11.55 -2.44
CA LEU A 430 -15.81 -11.00 -1.65
C LEU A 430 -16.32 -10.04 -0.57
N THR A 431 -17.26 -10.55 0.25
CA THR A 431 -18.23 -9.98 1.22
C THR A 431 -19.71 -10.01 0.78
N ASP A 432 -20.53 -10.75 1.52
CA ASP A 432 -21.98 -10.55 1.58
C ASP A 432 -22.19 -9.46 2.63
N PHE A 433 -22.84 -8.36 2.25
CA PHE A 433 -23.04 -7.18 3.10
C PHE A 433 -24.50 -7.04 3.53
N SER A 434 -25.29 -8.11 3.46
CA SER A 434 -26.69 -8.11 3.87
C SER A 434 -26.90 -7.84 5.37
N ASP A 435 -25.82 -7.93 6.13
CA ASP A 435 -25.62 -7.63 7.55
C ASP A 435 -25.14 -6.18 7.83
N LEU A 436 -24.71 -5.42 6.81
CA LEU A 436 -24.48 -3.99 6.99
C LEU A 436 -25.81 -3.28 7.31
N PRO A 437 -25.83 -2.33 8.26
CA PRO A 437 -27.03 -1.55 8.54
C PRO A 437 -27.53 -0.88 7.24
N ARG A 438 -28.73 -1.24 6.79
CA ARG A 438 -29.39 -0.63 5.61
C ARG A 438 -29.71 0.86 5.78
N ASP A 439 -29.48 1.38 6.98
CA ASP A 439 -29.80 2.72 7.41
C ASP A 439 -28.76 3.71 6.87
N ARG A 440 -28.93 4.12 5.60
CA ARG A 440 -28.05 5.07 4.89
C ARG A 440 -27.81 6.35 5.68
N GLU A 441 -28.76 6.81 6.49
CA GLU A 441 -28.61 8.01 7.32
C GLU A 441 -27.59 7.86 8.46
N LYS A 442 -27.39 6.65 8.98
CA LYS A 442 -26.38 6.40 10.05
C LYS A 442 -24.99 6.19 9.51
N VAL A 443 -24.87 5.67 8.29
CA VAL A 443 -23.60 5.43 7.60
C VAL A 443 -23.04 6.75 7.05
N GLN A 444 -23.86 7.61 6.44
CA GLN A 444 -23.42 8.94 5.96
C GLN A 444 -22.88 9.84 7.08
N ARG A 445 -23.33 9.68 8.33
CA ARG A 445 -22.79 10.43 9.47
C ARG A 445 -21.45 9.90 10.00
N ARG A 446 -20.94 8.78 9.48
CA ARG A 446 -19.74 8.08 10.00
C ARG A 446 -18.70 7.72 8.95
N VAL A 447 -18.86 8.11 7.68
CA VAL A 447 -17.78 8.01 6.69
C VAL A 447 -16.88 9.24 6.83
N PRO A 448 -15.61 9.11 7.23
CA PRO A 448 -14.71 10.27 7.36
C PRO A 448 -14.28 10.83 6.00
N PHE A 449 -14.48 10.06 4.91
CA PHE A 449 -13.94 10.33 3.57
C PHE A 449 -15.00 10.47 2.47
N GLY A 450 -16.23 10.83 2.83
CA GLY A 450 -17.18 11.29 1.82
C GLY A 450 -16.66 12.58 1.19
N VAL A 451 -16.38 12.57 -0.11
CA VAL A 451 -16.05 13.77 -0.92
C VAL A 451 -17.28 14.69 -1.09
N GLU A 452 -18.33 14.49 -0.30
CA GLU A 452 -19.48 15.38 -0.23
C GLU A 452 -19.14 16.54 0.72
N HIS A 453 -18.77 17.66 0.12
CA HIS A 453 -18.34 18.91 0.76
C HIS A 453 -17.22 18.75 1.78
N THR A 454 -15.99 18.60 1.28
CA THR A 454 -14.84 19.01 2.08
C THR A 454 -14.80 20.54 2.06
N PRO A 455 -15.02 21.24 3.21
CA PRO A 455 -15.23 22.69 3.23
C PRO A 455 -14.09 23.50 2.61
N TRP A 456 -12.90 22.90 2.49
CA TRP A 456 -11.72 23.47 1.85
C TRP A 456 -11.78 23.51 0.31
N MET A 457 -12.78 22.92 -0.33
CA MET A 457 -12.98 23.01 -1.78
C MET A 457 -13.81 24.23 -2.20
N ASP A 458 -14.71 24.73 -1.34
CA ASP A 458 -15.55 25.91 -1.64
C ASP A 458 -14.87 27.22 -1.25
N GLU A 459 -14.11 27.20 -0.15
CA GLU A 459 -13.12 28.20 0.21
C GLU A 459 -11.80 27.47 0.48
N PRO A 460 -10.83 27.49 -0.45
CA PRO A 460 -9.49 27.00 -0.19
C PRO A 460 -9.03 27.60 1.14
N PRO A 461 -8.71 26.80 2.17
CA PRO A 461 -8.10 27.34 3.36
C PRO A 461 -6.88 28.08 2.85
N THR A 462 -6.68 29.30 3.31
CA THR A 462 -5.38 29.94 3.18
C THR A 462 -4.40 29.00 3.86
N PHE A 463 -3.79 28.11 3.08
CA PHE A 463 -2.83 27.15 3.56
C PHE A 463 -1.62 27.98 3.93
N ARG A 464 -1.54 28.32 5.21
CA ARG A 464 -0.31 28.80 5.81
C ARG A 464 0.46 27.54 6.15
N SER A 465 1.50 27.27 5.39
CA SER A 465 2.47 26.26 5.76
C SER A 465 3.00 26.55 7.18
N ILE A 466 3.62 25.56 7.81
CA ILE A 466 4.33 25.79 9.07
C ILE A 466 5.32 26.96 8.93
N TYR A 467 5.91 27.16 7.74
CA TYR A 467 6.79 28.29 7.43
C TYR A 467 6.04 29.63 7.34
N ASP A 468 4.83 29.65 6.80
CA ASP A 468 3.99 30.87 6.80
C ASP A 468 3.50 31.25 8.20
N LEU A 469 3.41 30.28 9.11
CA LEU A 469 3.01 30.49 10.52
C LEU A 469 4.22 30.85 11.40
N LEU A 470 5.36 30.19 11.17
CA LEU A 470 6.57 30.34 11.97
C LEU A 470 7.51 31.44 11.45
N GLY A 471 7.35 31.87 10.20
CA GLY A 471 8.32 32.69 9.47
C GLY A 471 9.57 31.88 9.09
N ASP A 472 10.55 32.55 8.50
CA ASP A 472 11.85 31.95 8.12
C ASP A 472 12.89 32.15 9.24
N GLU A 473 12.57 33.00 10.22
CA GLU A 473 13.47 33.52 11.25
C GLU A 473 13.83 32.49 12.34
N TRP A 474 13.07 31.40 12.47
CA TRP A 474 13.37 30.32 13.43
C TRP A 474 14.51 29.41 12.95
N TRP A 475 14.86 29.46 11.66
CA TRP A 475 15.96 28.67 11.10
C TRP A 475 17.30 29.30 11.51
N GLY A 476 17.83 28.90 12.67
CA GLY A 476 19.13 29.35 13.18
C GLY A 476 19.17 29.79 14.65
N ASP A 477 18.05 29.77 15.36
CA ASP A 477 17.97 30.12 16.79
C ASP A 477 17.09 29.11 17.56
N GLU A 478 17.73 28.30 18.42
CA GLU A 478 17.13 27.19 19.16
C GLU A 478 16.01 27.62 20.13
N ALA A 479 15.90 28.91 20.50
CA ALA A 479 14.90 29.40 21.45
C ALA A 479 13.57 29.85 20.81
N GLN A 480 13.57 30.13 19.50
CA GLN A 480 12.43 30.71 18.77
C GLN A 480 11.23 29.78 18.54
N PRO A 481 11.39 28.48 18.21
CA PRO A 481 10.25 27.60 17.89
C PRO A 481 9.20 27.53 19.01
N PHE A 482 9.65 27.50 20.27
CA PHE A 482 8.76 27.43 21.44
C PHE A 482 8.04 28.74 21.75
N ALA A 483 8.66 29.89 21.47
CA ALA A 483 8.03 31.20 21.64
C ALA A 483 6.92 31.42 20.61
N VAL A 484 7.15 31.00 19.36
CA VAL A 484 6.15 31.08 18.30
C VAL A 484 5.01 30.08 18.52
N LEU A 485 5.31 28.85 18.96
CA LEU A 485 4.26 27.88 19.34
C LEU A 485 3.34 28.41 20.45
N LYS A 486 3.89 29.11 21.46
CA LYS A 486 3.07 29.78 22.49
C LYS A 486 2.16 30.87 21.91
N ARG A 487 2.65 31.66 20.96
CA ARG A 487 1.85 32.67 20.25
C ARG A 487 0.72 32.02 19.44
N VAL A 488 1.03 30.99 18.66
CA VAL A 488 0.04 30.25 17.86
C VAL A 488 -0.99 29.56 18.76
N GLN A 489 -0.58 28.96 19.89
CA GLN A 489 -1.52 28.41 20.88
C GLN A 489 -2.47 29.46 21.45
N ALA A 490 -1.96 30.67 21.75
CA ALA A 490 -2.80 31.77 22.21
C ALA A 490 -3.80 32.24 21.13
N GLU A 491 -3.36 32.36 19.87
CA GLU A 491 -4.22 32.72 18.73
C GLU A 491 -5.29 31.65 18.46
N LEU A 492 -4.94 30.37 18.55
CA LEU A 492 -5.89 29.26 18.41
C LEU A 492 -6.92 29.23 19.55
N ALA A 493 -6.49 29.46 20.79
CA ALA A 493 -7.38 29.57 21.94
C ALA A 493 -8.36 30.75 21.78
N GLU A 494 -7.89 31.90 21.28
CA GLU A 494 -8.73 33.06 21.02
C GLU A 494 -9.72 32.80 19.87
N SER A 495 -9.28 32.14 18.80
CA SER A 495 -10.13 31.73 17.69
C SER A 495 -11.22 30.74 18.11
N ALA A 496 -10.88 29.75 18.96
CA ALA A 496 -11.82 28.80 19.53
C ALA A 496 -12.86 29.51 20.40
N ALA A 497 -12.44 30.45 21.27
CA ALA A 497 -13.34 31.25 22.09
C ALA A 497 -14.31 32.10 21.24
N ARG A 498 -13.82 32.70 20.14
CA ARG A 498 -14.67 33.46 19.19
C ARG A 498 -15.68 32.56 18.48
N LYS A 499 -15.29 31.36 18.05
CA LYS A 499 -16.20 30.39 17.42
C LYS A 499 -17.27 29.90 18.39
N GLN A 500 -16.89 29.64 19.64
CA GLN A 500 -17.83 29.25 20.69
C GLN A 500 -18.84 30.36 20.99
N ALA A 501 -18.38 31.61 21.17
CA ALA A 501 -19.27 32.75 21.37
C ALA A 501 -20.22 33.00 20.18
N ALA A 502 -19.75 32.77 18.95
CA ALA A 502 -20.58 32.85 17.74
C ALA A 502 -21.63 31.72 17.65
N ALA A 503 -21.27 30.51 18.09
CA ALA A 503 -22.19 29.38 18.17
C ALA A 503 -23.28 29.59 19.23
N GLU A 504 -22.90 30.11 20.41
CA GLU A 504 -23.82 30.47 21.49
C GLU A 504 -24.81 31.56 21.02
N ARG A 505 -24.32 32.62 20.36
CA ARG A 505 -25.20 33.64 19.75
C ARG A 505 -26.17 33.08 18.70
N ARG A 506 -25.73 32.12 17.87
CA ARG A 506 -26.62 31.47 16.90
C ARG A 506 -27.70 30.61 17.57
N ALA A 507 -27.39 29.98 18.69
CA ALA A 507 -28.34 29.18 19.47
C ALA A 507 -29.39 30.07 20.17
N GLU A 508 -28.98 31.23 20.70
CA GLU A 508 -29.90 32.23 21.27
C GLU A 508 -30.85 32.79 20.20
N LEU A 509 -30.35 33.06 18.99
CA LEU A 509 -31.17 33.56 17.87
C LEU A 509 -32.10 32.51 17.25
N SER A 510 -31.89 31.21 17.48
CA SER A 510 -32.80 30.16 17.01
C SER A 510 -33.87 29.77 18.03
N THR A 511 -33.72 30.23 19.28
CA THR A 511 -34.64 29.98 20.39
C THR A 511 -35.53 31.18 20.74
N SER A 512 -35.30 32.34 20.11
CA SER A 512 -36.20 33.52 20.09
C SER A 512 -37.02 33.57 18.80
#